data_AF-A0A958EP89-F1
#
_entry.id   AF-A0A958EP89-F1
#
_cell.length_a   1.000
_cell.length_b   1.000
_cell.length_c   1.000
_cell.angle_alpha   90.00
_cell.angle_beta   90.00
_cell.angle_gamma   90.00
#
_symmetry.space_group_name_H-M   'P 1'
#
loop_
_entity.id
_entity.type
_entity.pdbx_description
1 polymer ?
#
loop_
_entity_poly.entity_id
_entity_poly.type
_entity_poly.pdbx_seq_one_letter_code
_entity_poly.pdbx_strand_id
1 'polypeptide(L)'
;MKIILLCVCVVLVCKLDGQDMPLIHANSGSVDVEEDGIFLKGIWNLSPAVRPDVYGIMRSNKTKRVTFFTDMDSISFMVSASSVYDFIILLNERDSCYTRIMIIDPLPVRSDAEMPETIAFELGEDNFIHLPVSVNGSQPLDFI
;
A
#
# COMPACT_ATOMS: atom_id res chain seq x y z
N MET A 1 -67.63 -4.77 31.55
CA MET A 1 -66.69 -5.24 30.51
C MET A 1 -65.34 -4.58 30.75
N LYS A 2 -64.34 -5.35 31.17
CA LYS A 2 -62.97 -4.87 31.45
C LYS A 2 -62.12 -5.11 30.21
N ILE A 3 -61.77 -4.04 29.49
CA ILE A 3 -60.80 -4.09 28.39
C ILE A 3 -59.42 -4.06 29.02
N ILE A 4 -58.74 -5.21 29.03
CA ILE A 4 -57.35 -5.34 29.46
C ILE A 4 -56.49 -4.92 28.27
N LEU A 5 -55.84 -3.77 28.39
CA LEU A 5 -54.93 -3.23 27.38
C LEU A 5 -53.62 -4.06 27.42
N LEU A 6 -53.48 -5.00 26.50
CA LEU A 6 -52.26 -5.79 26.31
C LEU A 6 -51.18 -4.89 25.69
N CYS A 7 -50.28 -4.36 26.51
CA CYS A 7 -49.11 -3.60 26.06
C CYS A 7 -48.08 -4.59 25.49
N VAL A 8 -48.16 -4.86 24.19
CA VAL A 8 -47.15 -5.64 23.46
C VAL A 8 -45.95 -4.71 23.25
N CYS A 9 -44.95 -4.83 24.12
CA CYS A 9 -43.63 -4.26 23.89
C CYS A 9 -42.95 -5.07 22.78
N VAL A 10 -43.05 -4.59 21.55
CA VAL A 10 -42.22 -5.07 20.43
C VAL A 10 -40.80 -4.63 20.75
N VAL A 11 -39.99 -5.53 21.30
CA VAL A 11 -38.55 -5.31 21.45
C VAL A 11 -37.94 -5.40 20.07
N LEU A 12 -37.68 -4.23 19.48
CA LEU A 12 -36.94 -4.11 18.24
C LEU A 12 -35.49 -4.51 18.52
N VAL A 13 -35.12 -5.75 18.20
CA VAL A 13 -33.73 -6.20 18.23
C VAL A 13 -33.01 -5.56 17.04
N CYS A 14 -32.39 -4.41 17.27
CA CYS A 14 -31.47 -3.82 16.31
C CYS A 14 -30.25 -4.75 16.19
N LYS A 15 -30.14 -5.46 15.06
CA LYS A 15 -28.88 -6.07 14.63
C LYS A 15 -27.91 -4.93 14.35
N LEU A 16 -27.01 -4.63 15.29
CA LEU A 16 -25.81 -3.85 15.01
C LEU A 16 -24.93 -4.73 14.13
N ASP A 17 -24.94 -4.47 12.82
CA ASP A 17 -24.03 -5.11 11.88
C ASP A 17 -22.65 -4.45 12.04
N GLY A 18 -21.99 -4.76 13.16
CA GLY A 18 -20.58 -4.45 13.35
C GLY A 18 -19.81 -5.42 12.46
N GLN A 19 -19.37 -4.97 11.29
CA GLN A 19 -18.42 -5.76 10.51
C GLN A 19 -17.15 -5.91 11.34
N ASP A 20 -16.89 -7.13 11.83
CA ASP A 20 -15.66 -7.45 12.52
C ASP A 20 -14.50 -7.25 11.54
N MET A 21 -13.66 -6.26 11.82
CA MET A 21 -12.45 -6.01 11.04
C MET A 21 -11.50 -7.21 11.20
N PRO A 22 -10.94 -7.77 10.10
CA PRO A 22 -10.03 -8.90 10.21
C PRO A 22 -8.87 -8.59 11.16
N LEU A 23 -8.51 -9.57 11.99
CA LEU A 23 -7.45 -9.45 12.99
C LEU A 23 -6.53 -10.67 12.93
N ILE A 24 -5.23 -10.43 12.93
CA ILE A 24 -4.18 -11.44 13.08
C ILE A 24 -3.19 -11.04 14.17
N HIS A 25 -2.46 -11.99 14.74
CA HIS A 25 -1.53 -11.78 15.86
C HIS A 25 -0.08 -11.77 15.39
N ALA A 26 0.79 -11.12 16.14
CA ALA A 26 2.25 -11.13 15.93
C ALA A 26 3.00 -10.92 17.25
N ASN A 27 4.16 -11.56 17.42
CA ASN A 27 5.14 -11.15 18.44
C ASN A 27 6.30 -10.34 17.84
N SER A 28 6.52 -10.46 16.53
CA SER A 28 7.52 -9.70 15.78
C SER A 28 6.95 -8.39 15.24
N GLY A 29 7.72 -7.31 15.35
CA GLY A 29 7.40 -6.04 14.67
C GLY A 29 7.69 -6.05 13.17
N SER A 30 8.39 -7.07 12.65
CA SER A 30 8.70 -7.24 11.24
C SER A 30 7.79 -8.32 10.64
N VAL A 31 7.18 -8.01 9.50
CA VAL A 31 6.20 -8.83 8.78
C VAL A 31 6.69 -9.08 7.35
N ASP A 32 6.58 -10.33 6.91
CA ASP A 32 6.87 -10.72 5.53
C ASP A 32 5.62 -10.50 4.68
N VAL A 33 5.78 -10.11 3.42
CA VAL A 33 4.66 -9.89 2.50
C VAL A 33 4.89 -10.64 1.19
N GLU A 34 3.90 -11.40 0.73
CA GLU A 34 3.88 -11.91 -0.65
C GLU A 34 2.96 -11.04 -1.50
N GLU A 35 3.49 -10.47 -2.58
CA GLU A 35 2.71 -9.77 -3.59
C GLU A 35 2.73 -10.56 -4.91
N ASP A 36 1.59 -11.13 -5.31
CA ASP A 36 1.43 -11.85 -6.58
C ASP A 36 2.50 -12.93 -6.84
N GLY A 37 2.88 -13.67 -5.79
CA GLY A 37 3.91 -14.71 -5.84
C GLY A 37 5.34 -14.22 -5.61
N ILE A 38 5.55 -12.92 -5.41
CA ILE A 38 6.85 -12.33 -5.05
C ILE A 38 6.92 -12.22 -3.53
N PHE A 39 7.79 -13.02 -2.90
CA PHE A 39 7.99 -13.01 -1.46
C PHE A 39 8.99 -11.93 -1.02
N LEU A 40 8.52 -10.99 -0.20
CA LEU A 40 9.26 -9.84 0.33
C LEU A 40 9.47 -10.01 1.84
N LYS A 41 10.65 -10.49 2.20
CA LYS A 41 10.99 -10.78 3.60
C LYS A 41 11.24 -9.49 4.40
N GLY A 42 10.56 -9.35 5.54
CA GLY A 42 10.73 -8.31 6.54
C GLY A 42 10.52 -6.89 6.01
N ILE A 43 9.75 -6.76 4.93
CA ILE A 43 9.58 -5.47 4.26
C ILE A 43 8.63 -4.53 5.02
N TRP A 44 7.76 -5.10 5.86
CA TRP A 44 6.76 -4.35 6.59
C TRP A 44 7.07 -4.28 8.08
N ASN A 45 7.30 -3.07 8.58
CA ASN A 45 7.55 -2.83 10.00
C ASN A 45 6.30 -2.24 10.63
N LEU A 46 5.73 -2.95 11.60
CA LEU A 46 4.50 -2.58 12.28
C LEU A 46 4.69 -1.31 13.10
N SER A 47 3.79 -0.34 12.91
CA SER A 47 3.79 0.90 13.68
C SER A 47 2.44 1.17 14.34
N PRO A 48 2.22 0.77 15.61
CA PRO A 48 0.97 1.02 16.34
C PRO A 48 0.57 2.51 16.44
N ALA A 49 1.57 3.39 16.30
CA ALA A 49 1.42 4.84 16.35
C ALA A 49 0.91 5.44 15.03
N VAL A 50 1.07 4.74 13.89
CA VAL A 50 0.62 5.20 12.57
C VAL A 50 -0.78 4.63 12.31
N ARG A 51 -1.76 5.50 12.07
CA ARG A 51 -3.18 5.12 11.97
C ARG A 51 -3.90 5.86 10.84
N PRO A 52 -4.22 5.20 9.71
CA PRO A 52 -3.81 3.84 9.36
C PRO A 52 -2.32 3.76 9.00
N ASP A 53 -1.70 2.63 9.28
CA ASP A 53 -0.39 2.20 8.79
C ASP A 53 -0.56 1.65 7.35
N VAL A 54 -0.10 2.41 6.36
CA VAL A 54 -0.53 2.23 4.96
C VAL A 54 0.47 1.40 4.16
N TYR A 55 0.08 0.18 3.79
CA TYR A 55 0.78 -0.63 2.80
C TYR A 55 0.31 -0.27 1.38
N GLY A 56 1.17 0.45 0.66
CA GLY A 56 0.88 0.93 -0.69
C GLY A 56 1.25 -0.08 -1.77
N ILE A 57 0.27 -0.49 -2.59
CA ILE A 57 0.49 -1.35 -3.75
C ILE A 57 0.50 -0.52 -5.03
N MET A 58 1.50 -0.73 -5.88
CA MET A 58 1.55 -0.10 -7.21
C MET A 58 0.33 -0.47 -8.05
N ARG A 59 -0.33 0.56 -8.62
CA ARG A 59 -1.49 0.38 -9.50
C ARG A 59 -1.22 -0.67 -10.58
N SER A 60 -2.18 -1.57 -10.75
CA SER A 60 -2.20 -2.57 -11.80
C SER A 60 -3.62 -2.77 -12.31
N ASN A 61 -3.75 -3.15 -13.58
CA ASN A 61 -5.04 -3.47 -14.20
C ASN A 61 -5.53 -4.89 -13.84
N LYS A 62 -4.75 -5.66 -13.09
CA LYS A 62 -5.10 -7.02 -12.64
C LYS A 62 -5.32 -7.04 -11.13
N THR A 63 -6.24 -7.87 -10.68
CA THR A 63 -6.38 -8.19 -9.27
C THR A 63 -5.13 -8.96 -8.81
N LYS A 64 -4.51 -8.50 -7.72
CA LYS A 64 -3.32 -9.14 -7.14
C LYS A 64 -3.69 -9.82 -5.84
N ARG A 65 -3.07 -10.98 -5.55
CA ARG A 65 -3.10 -11.55 -4.20
C ARG A 65 -2.00 -10.90 -3.38
N VAL A 66 -2.34 -10.37 -2.22
CA VAL A 66 -1.37 -9.88 -1.23
C VAL A 66 -1.56 -10.63 0.06
N THR A 67 -0.49 -11.24 0.58
CA THR A 67 -0.51 -12.00 1.82
C THR A 67 0.50 -11.43 2.81
N PHE A 68 0.04 -11.13 4.02
CA PHE A 68 0.89 -10.76 5.14
C PHE A 68 1.15 -12.00 5.99
N PHE A 69 2.41 -12.23 6.34
CA PHE A 69 2.84 -13.32 7.21
C PHE A 69 3.52 -12.75 8.45
N THR A 70 2.91 -13.00 9.61
CA THR A 70 3.54 -12.73 10.89
C THR A 70 4.23 -14.00 11.38
N ASP A 71 4.88 -13.92 12.54
CA ASP A 71 5.44 -15.10 13.21
C ASP A 71 4.37 -16.04 13.80
N MET A 72 3.09 -15.61 13.82
CA MET A 72 1.99 -16.37 14.43
C MET A 72 0.91 -16.77 13.42
N ASP A 73 0.60 -15.90 12.46
CA ASP A 73 -0.59 -15.97 11.61
C ASP A 73 -0.27 -15.51 10.17
N SER A 74 -1.27 -15.61 9.30
CA SER A 74 -1.24 -14.97 7.98
C SER A 74 -2.63 -14.51 7.54
N ILE A 75 -2.67 -13.52 6.66
CA ILE A 75 -3.92 -13.06 6.04
C ILE A 75 -3.70 -12.69 4.58
N SER A 76 -4.64 -13.06 3.71
CA SER A 76 -4.58 -12.80 2.27
C SER A 76 -5.75 -11.95 1.78
N PHE A 77 -5.46 -11.06 0.84
CA PHE A 77 -6.44 -10.21 0.18
C PHE A 77 -6.31 -10.29 -1.34
N MET A 78 -7.45 -10.30 -2.02
CA MET A 78 -7.52 -10.13 -3.48
C MET A 78 -7.74 -8.66 -3.80
N VAL A 79 -6.65 -7.92 -4.01
CA VAL A 79 -6.62 -6.46 -4.16
C VAL A 79 -6.95 -6.06 -5.60
N SER A 80 -8.00 -5.28 -5.79
CA SER A 80 -8.41 -4.72 -7.10
C SER A 80 -8.20 -3.20 -7.17
N ALA A 81 -8.25 -2.63 -8.38
CA ALA A 81 -7.81 -1.27 -8.71
C ALA A 81 -8.60 -0.10 -8.08
N SER A 82 -9.53 -0.35 -7.16
CA SER A 82 -10.32 0.69 -6.48
C SER A 82 -10.70 0.34 -5.04
N SER A 83 -10.09 -0.71 -4.48
CA SER A 83 -10.46 -1.25 -3.18
C SER A 83 -9.46 -0.83 -2.10
N VAL A 84 -9.99 -0.56 -0.91
CA VAL A 84 -9.23 -0.36 0.32
C VAL A 84 -9.53 -1.52 1.25
N TYR A 85 -8.51 -2.09 1.87
CA TYR A 85 -8.67 -3.21 2.80
C TYR A 85 -8.05 -2.81 4.14
N ASP A 86 -8.89 -2.80 5.18
CA ASP A 86 -8.48 -2.49 6.54
C ASP A 86 -8.45 -3.76 7.37
N PHE A 87 -7.40 -3.92 8.16
CA PHE A 87 -7.25 -5.03 9.10
C PHE A 87 -6.36 -4.63 10.27
N ILE A 88 -6.39 -5.43 11.33
CA ILE A 88 -5.60 -5.20 12.54
C ILE A 88 -4.52 -6.28 12.64
N ILE A 89 -3.29 -5.86 12.89
CA ILE A 89 -2.23 -6.74 13.38
C ILE A 89 -2.01 -6.42 14.85
N LEU A 90 -2.34 -7.37 15.73
CA LEU A 90 -2.17 -7.21 17.18
C LEU A 90 -0.76 -7.65 17.58
N LEU A 91 0.09 -6.68 17.91
CA LEU A 91 1.47 -6.89 18.29
C LEU A 91 1.58 -7.15 19.81
N ASN A 92 2.22 -8.27 20.18
CA ASN A 92 2.47 -8.67 21.57
C ASN A 92 1.22 -8.66 22.45
N GLU A 93 0.07 -9.08 21.90
CA GLU A 93 -1.24 -9.11 22.58
C GLU A 93 -1.68 -7.76 23.18
N ARG A 94 -1.11 -6.65 22.68
CA ARG A 94 -1.28 -5.33 23.30
C ARG A 94 -1.49 -4.23 22.28
N ASP A 95 -0.53 -4.09 21.37
CA ASP A 95 -0.44 -2.91 20.51
C ASP A 95 -1.13 -3.18 19.19
N SER A 96 -2.28 -2.53 18.97
CA SER A 96 -3.04 -2.68 17.72
C SER A 96 -2.45 -1.82 16.60
N CYS A 97 -2.00 -2.47 15.54
CA CYS A 97 -1.54 -1.82 14.31
C CYS A 97 -2.67 -1.81 13.29
N TYR A 98 -3.30 -0.64 13.10
CA TYR A 98 -4.38 -0.46 12.14
C TYR A 98 -3.80 -0.37 10.73
N THR A 99 -3.78 -1.48 10.02
CA THR A 99 -3.11 -1.60 8.73
C THR A 99 -4.11 -1.40 7.60
N ARG A 100 -3.73 -0.62 6.59
CA ARG A 100 -4.53 -0.36 5.40
C ARG A 100 -3.75 -0.75 4.15
N ILE A 101 -4.34 -1.58 3.32
CA ILE A 101 -3.89 -1.81 1.95
C ILE A 101 -4.61 -0.81 1.04
N MET A 102 -3.86 -0.06 0.25
CA MET A 102 -4.43 0.79 -0.79
C MET A 102 -3.54 0.87 -2.03
N ILE A 103 -4.15 1.23 -3.15
CA ILE A 103 -3.41 1.50 -4.39
C ILE A 103 -2.70 2.85 -4.29
N ILE A 104 -1.43 2.87 -4.66
CA ILE A 104 -0.64 4.09 -4.84
C ILE A 104 -0.22 4.23 -6.31
N ASP A 105 -0.34 5.45 -6.81
CA ASP A 105 0.08 5.79 -8.16
C ASP A 105 1.58 6.10 -8.19
N PRO A 106 2.31 5.67 -9.24
CA PRO A 106 3.64 6.20 -9.47
C PRO A 106 3.54 7.71 -9.58
N LEU A 107 4.50 8.41 -8.97
CA LEU A 107 4.56 9.87 -9.06
C LEU A 107 4.45 10.28 -10.53
N PRO A 108 3.61 11.28 -10.88
CA PRO A 108 3.55 11.76 -12.24
C PRO A 108 4.94 12.27 -12.61
N VAL A 109 5.57 11.61 -13.59
CA VAL A 109 6.73 12.21 -14.27
C VAL A 109 6.20 13.48 -14.89
N ARG A 110 6.72 14.64 -14.47
CA ARG A 110 6.36 15.93 -15.06
C ARG A 110 6.75 15.89 -16.55
N SER A 111 5.77 15.65 -17.41
CA SER A 111 5.92 15.65 -18.87
C SER A 111 5.74 17.05 -19.47
N ASP A 112 5.71 18.10 -18.64
CA ASP A 112 5.47 19.48 -19.10
C ASP A 112 6.72 20.12 -19.74
N ALA A 113 7.87 19.46 -19.70
CA ALA A 113 8.98 19.79 -20.56
C ALA A 113 8.89 18.89 -21.80
N GLU A 114 8.95 19.46 -23.00
CA GLU A 114 9.29 18.72 -24.22
C GLU A 114 10.65 18.06 -23.98
N MET A 115 10.63 16.84 -23.44
CA MET A 115 11.82 16.06 -23.21
C MET A 115 12.07 15.33 -24.52
N PRO A 116 13.12 15.69 -25.26
CA PRO A 116 13.41 15.00 -26.51
C PRO A 116 13.61 13.50 -26.18
N GLU A 117 12.95 12.63 -26.92
CA GLU A 117 13.08 11.17 -26.79
C GLU A 117 14.51 10.69 -27.12
N THR A 118 15.35 11.58 -27.66
CA THR A 118 16.73 11.34 -28.03
C THR A 118 17.63 12.41 -27.39
N ILE A 119 18.75 11.97 -26.83
CA ILE A 119 19.85 12.84 -26.40
C ILE A 119 20.94 12.85 -27.47
N ALA A 120 21.44 14.02 -27.83
CA ALA A 120 22.57 14.14 -28.74
C ALA A 120 23.86 13.69 -28.04
N PHE A 121 24.66 12.90 -28.73
CA PHE A 121 25.98 12.48 -28.27
C PHE A 121 26.95 12.40 -29.45
N GLU A 122 28.24 12.49 -29.14
CA GLU A 122 29.32 12.33 -30.11
C GLU A 122 30.18 11.13 -29.69
N LEU A 123 30.78 10.45 -30.67
CA LEU A 123 31.80 9.44 -30.39
C LEU A 123 33.16 10.14 -30.45
N GLY A 124 33.88 10.16 -29.34
CA GLY A 124 35.21 10.76 -29.25
C GLY A 124 36.25 9.95 -30.00
N GLU A 125 37.39 10.57 -30.31
CA GLU A 125 38.56 9.86 -30.87
C GLU A 125 39.11 8.79 -29.91
N ASP A 126 38.78 8.89 -28.63
CA ASP A 126 39.07 7.93 -27.57
C ASP A 126 38.07 6.76 -27.51
N ASN A 127 37.07 6.76 -28.39
CA ASN A 127 35.95 5.82 -28.46
C ASN A 127 34.99 5.88 -27.26
N PHE A 128 35.00 6.96 -26.49
CA PHE A 128 33.97 7.21 -25.48
C PHE A 128 32.79 7.98 -26.05
N ILE A 129 31.65 7.89 -25.37
CA ILE A 129 30.45 8.64 -25.72
C ILE A 129 30.54 9.98 -24.99
N HIS A 130 30.70 11.06 -25.75
CA HIS A 130 30.71 12.41 -25.24
C HIS A 130 29.28 12.97 -25.27
N LEU A 131 28.80 13.38 -24.11
CA LEU A 131 27.49 14.00 -23.93
C LEU A 131 27.68 15.49 -23.59
N PRO A 132 27.68 16.39 -24.59
CA PRO A 132 27.79 17.82 -24.34
C PRO A 132 26.46 18.37 -23.80
N VAL A 133 26.43 18.71 -22.51
CA VAL A 133 25.21 19.19 -21.83
C VAL A 133 25.47 20.51 -21.11
N SER A 134 24.52 21.45 -21.18
CA SER A 134 24.52 22.68 -20.38
C SER A 134 23.46 22.58 -19.28
N VAL A 135 23.80 23.00 -18.06
CA VAL A 135 22.85 23.08 -16.95
C VAL A 135 22.58 24.55 -16.66
N ASN A 136 21.31 24.97 -16.76
CA ASN A 136 20.88 26.33 -16.46
C ASN A 136 21.65 27.42 -17.23
N GLY A 137 21.99 27.17 -18.49
CA GLY A 137 22.73 28.11 -19.33
C GLY A 137 24.22 28.21 -18.97
N SER A 138 24.76 27.23 -18.23
CA SER A 138 26.20 27.11 -18.01
C SER A 138 26.95 26.90 -19.32
N GLN A 139 28.28 27.02 -19.26
CA GLN A 139 29.13 26.46 -20.31
C GLN A 139 28.84 24.95 -20.49
N PRO A 140 28.93 24.42 -21.72
CA PRO A 140 28.78 22.99 -21.96
C PRO A 140 29.76 22.18 -21.10
N LEU A 141 29.22 21.21 -20.40
CA LEU A 141 29.97 20.18 -19.69
C LEU A 141 29.97 18.92 -20.55
N ASP A 142 31.14 18.31 -20.66
CA ASP A 142 31.33 17.06 -21.39
C ASP A 142 31.33 15.90 -20.39
N PHE A 143 30.32 15.04 -20.49
CA PHE A 143 30.27 13.78 -19.74
C PHE A 143 30.78 12.65 -20.64
N ILE A 144 31.81 11.96 -20.16
CA ILE A 144 32.52 10.85 -20.84
C ILE A 144 32.19 9.54 -20.13
#